data_AF-A0A9N9E2C3-F1
#
_entry.id   AF-A0A9N9E2C3-F1
#
_cell.length_a   1.000
_cell.length_b   1.000
_cell.length_c   1.000
_cell.angle_alpha   90.00
_cell.angle_beta   90.00
_cell.angle_gamma   90.00
#
_symmetry.space_group_name_H-M   'P 1'
#
loop_
_entity.id
_entity.type
_entity.pdbx_description
1 polymer ?
#
loop_
_entity_poly.entity_id
_entity_poly.type
_entity_poly.pdbx_seq_one_letter_code
_entity_poly.pdbx_strand_id
1 'polypeptide(L)'
;HITAVSVVHQVIEKEPWYLKEDSRQLTYIAITSIKNLYEEDSEKYKKLCEIPFKFDDAFEGVCSLRDIDLAKRVEQVSIEEIETNFLSWKDPEANQVISSDSEIIKRLSEETEDEYKNYMEPVKHMEGSIPLHVKNICNAFVSEEVLVEVATGILDIIGGAWKNPAFGEKFAKSQSEGTYVTDIIVPLVKASLKKLSIKSSAFVSTAERQSIASKDRRGKTGKRPDIMFMVKRGRKIYELMFAECSRLFCDKEKEDNDWVKLWREMNDGCKPKKEKFGIIGIQVAGQKLHLYVLIRDGDGINRLFRLRSVDILIQFTDK
;
A
#
# COMPACT_ATOMS: atom_id res chain seq x y z
N HIS A 1 12.18 30.32 4.68
CA HIS A 1 10.88 31.01 4.86
C HIS A 1 9.94 30.10 5.64
N ILE A 2 9.22 30.63 6.63
CA ILE A 2 8.22 29.88 7.39
C ILE A 2 6.89 29.99 6.64
N THR A 3 6.49 28.91 5.99
CA THR A 3 5.19 28.73 5.32
C THR A 3 4.56 27.40 5.75
N ALA A 4 3.24 27.26 5.61
CA ALA A 4 2.56 26.00 5.91
C ALA A 4 3.20 24.81 5.16
N VAL A 5 3.47 24.97 3.86
CA VAL A 5 4.18 23.97 3.03
C VAL A 5 5.54 23.59 3.61
N SER A 6 6.38 24.57 3.98
CA SER A 6 7.72 24.28 4.52
C SER A 6 7.71 23.58 5.88
N VAL A 7 6.71 23.87 6.72
CA VAL A 7 6.56 23.26 8.04
C VAL A 7 6.03 21.83 7.89
N VAL A 8 4.99 21.64 7.08
CA VAL A 8 4.43 20.33 6.79
C VAL A 8 5.43 19.42 6.07
N HIS A 9 6.24 19.95 5.15
CA HIS A 9 7.35 19.23 4.53
C HIS A 9 8.33 18.68 5.56
N GLN A 10 8.75 19.49 6.54
CA GLN A 10 9.67 19.02 7.58
C GLN A 10 9.04 17.98 8.50
N VAL A 11 7.75 18.11 8.85
CA VAL A 11 7.03 17.11 9.63
C VAL A 11 6.96 15.78 8.88
N ILE A 12 6.61 15.81 7.59
CA ILE A 12 6.52 14.61 6.73
C ILE A 12 7.89 13.99 6.45
N GLU A 13 8.95 14.79 6.30
CA GLU A 13 10.31 14.27 6.13
C GLU A 13 10.82 13.58 7.40
N LYS A 14 10.55 14.16 8.57
CA LYS A 14 10.97 13.57 9.86
C LYS A 14 10.13 12.37 10.24
N GLU A 15 8.82 12.45 10.02
CA GLU A 15 7.83 11.46 10.44
C GLU A 15 6.88 11.09 9.29
N PRO A 16 7.35 10.34 8.28
CA PRO A 16 6.58 10.05 7.06
C PRO A 16 5.36 9.14 7.28
N TRP A 17 5.20 8.57 8.49
CA TRP A 17 4.12 7.66 8.88
C TRP A 17 2.94 8.34 9.53
N TYR A 18 3.06 9.61 9.85
CA TYR A 18 2.01 10.28 10.61
C TYR A 18 0.76 10.38 9.74
N LEU A 19 -0.38 10.07 10.36
CA LEU A 19 -1.68 10.34 9.78
C LEU A 19 -1.84 11.85 9.64
N LYS A 20 -2.79 12.30 8.81
CA LYS A 20 -3.04 13.72 8.57
C LYS A 20 -3.29 14.46 9.89
N GLU A 21 -4.13 13.89 10.77
CA GLU A 21 -4.44 14.47 12.08
C GLU A 21 -3.25 14.40 13.07
N ASP A 22 -2.48 13.31 13.10
CA ASP A 22 -1.26 13.24 13.92
C ASP A 22 -0.26 14.35 13.49
N SER A 23 -0.10 14.52 12.17
CA SER A 23 0.75 15.57 11.59
C SER A 23 0.23 16.95 11.90
N ARG A 24 -1.11 17.13 11.92
CA ARG A 24 -1.78 18.39 12.29
C ARG A 24 -1.55 18.71 13.76
N GLN A 25 -1.75 17.73 14.65
CA GLN A 25 -1.51 17.89 16.08
C GLN A 25 -0.06 18.23 16.38
N LEU A 26 0.90 17.50 15.78
CA LEU A 26 2.32 17.85 15.92
C LEU A 26 2.62 19.26 15.44
N THR A 27 2.08 19.62 14.27
CA THR A 27 2.26 20.97 13.70
C THR A 27 1.70 22.03 14.65
N TYR A 28 0.51 21.80 15.20
CA TYR A 28 -0.14 22.68 16.16
C TYR A 28 0.66 22.82 17.47
N ILE A 29 1.14 21.71 18.03
CA ILE A 29 1.99 21.70 19.23
C ILE A 29 3.29 22.46 18.97
N ALA A 30 3.95 22.21 17.84
CA ALA A 30 5.18 22.87 17.45
C ALA A 30 4.97 24.39 17.32
N ILE A 31 3.91 24.82 16.63
CA ILE A 31 3.55 26.25 16.47
C ILE A 31 3.27 26.89 17.82
N THR A 32 2.46 26.24 18.66
CA THR A 32 2.06 26.79 19.97
C THR A 32 3.26 26.95 20.90
N SER A 33 4.21 26.02 20.83
CA SER A 33 5.44 26.04 21.63
C SER A 33 6.39 27.18 21.23
N ILE A 34 6.40 27.60 19.96
CA ILE A 34 7.34 28.61 19.45
C ILE A 34 6.71 29.98 19.23
N LYS A 35 5.38 30.09 19.03
CA LYS A 35 4.74 31.37 18.70
C LYS A 35 4.92 32.40 19.82
N ASN A 36 4.87 31.96 21.08
CA ASN A 36 5.02 32.83 22.25
C ASN A 36 6.46 33.36 22.44
N LEU A 37 7.42 32.88 21.63
CA LEU A 37 8.80 33.40 21.62
C LEU A 37 8.94 34.65 20.73
N TYR A 38 7.86 35.06 20.04
CA TYR A 38 7.83 36.22 19.15
C TYR A 38 6.80 37.23 19.65
N GLU A 39 7.08 38.51 19.43
CA GLU A 39 6.10 39.59 19.67
C GLU A 39 4.87 39.39 18.78
N GLU A 40 3.68 39.61 19.34
CA GLU A 40 2.39 39.35 18.67
C GLU A 40 2.24 40.13 17.35
N ASP A 41 2.81 41.33 17.30
CA ASP A 41 2.73 42.19 16.13
C ASP A 41 3.70 41.79 15.01
N SER A 42 4.67 40.93 15.34
CA SER A 42 5.71 40.52 14.42
C SER A 42 5.15 39.72 13.24
N GLU A 43 5.75 39.91 12.08
CA GLU A 43 5.37 39.18 10.86
C GLU A 43 5.54 37.66 11.03
N LYS A 44 6.50 37.22 11.88
CA LYS A 44 6.72 35.81 12.20
C LYS A 44 5.58 35.23 13.03
N TYR A 45 5.11 35.94 14.06
CA TYR A 45 3.97 35.52 14.87
C TYR A 45 2.71 35.36 14.00
N LYS A 46 2.41 36.36 13.17
CA LYS A 46 1.28 36.34 12.24
C LYS A 46 1.35 35.15 11.28
N LYS A 47 2.51 34.91 10.66
CA LYS A 47 2.73 33.74 9.77
C LYS A 47 2.55 32.42 10.49
N LEU A 48 2.98 32.29 11.75
CA LEU A 48 2.80 31.06 12.54
C LEU A 48 1.32 30.79 12.85
N CYS A 49 0.55 31.83 13.15
CA CYS A 49 -0.89 31.74 13.40
C CYS A 49 -1.70 31.36 12.15
N GLU A 50 -1.21 31.64 10.94
CA GLU A 50 -1.88 31.26 9.69
C GLU A 50 -1.71 29.78 9.30
N ILE A 51 -0.65 29.11 9.78
CA ILE A 51 -0.31 27.74 9.35
C ILE A 51 -1.42 26.72 9.63
N PRO A 52 -2.10 26.71 10.80
CA PRO A 52 -3.17 25.74 11.06
C PRO A 52 -4.32 25.83 10.04
N PHE A 53 -4.66 27.06 9.59
CA PHE A 53 -5.72 27.28 8.62
C PHE A 53 -5.34 26.84 7.20
N LYS A 54 -4.04 26.78 6.89
CA LYS A 54 -3.50 26.38 5.59
C LYS A 54 -2.93 24.95 5.59
N PHE A 55 -3.17 24.19 6.67
CA PHE A 55 -2.51 22.91 6.89
C PHE A 55 -2.89 21.87 5.83
N ASP A 56 -4.18 21.78 5.49
CA ASP A 56 -4.68 20.73 4.59
C ASP A 56 -4.11 20.86 3.18
N ASP A 57 -4.23 22.06 2.59
CA ASP A 57 -3.69 22.37 1.26
C ASP A 57 -2.15 22.16 1.23
N ALA A 58 -1.46 22.55 2.30
CA ALA A 58 -0.02 22.35 2.42
C ALA A 58 0.36 20.86 2.51
N PHE A 59 -0.40 20.06 3.25
CA PHE A 59 -0.17 18.62 3.41
C PHE A 59 -0.32 17.86 2.10
N GLU A 60 -1.39 18.13 1.35
CA GLU A 60 -1.63 17.52 0.04
C GLU A 60 -0.57 17.94 -0.99
N GLY A 61 -0.21 19.22 -1.04
CA GLY A 61 0.82 19.74 -1.92
C GLY A 61 2.20 19.12 -1.66
N VAL A 62 2.58 18.95 -0.40
CA VAL A 62 3.86 18.32 -0.01
C VAL A 62 3.90 16.84 -0.39
N CYS A 63 2.81 16.10 -0.14
CA CYS A 63 2.73 14.69 -0.53
C CYS A 63 2.89 14.54 -2.05
N SER A 64 2.21 15.39 -2.81
CA SER A 64 2.27 15.41 -4.28
C SER A 64 3.69 15.72 -4.80
N LEU A 65 4.41 16.68 -4.21
CA LEU A 65 5.77 17.04 -4.62
C LEU A 65 6.78 15.93 -4.32
N ARG A 66 6.69 15.33 -3.13
CA ARG A 66 7.45 14.12 -2.79
C ARG A 66 7.16 13.01 -3.80
N ASP A 67 5.93 12.97 -4.29
CA ASP A 67 5.46 12.02 -5.27
C ASP A 67 5.96 12.24 -6.73
N ILE A 68 6.42 13.43 -7.05
CA ILE A 68 7.03 13.72 -8.35
C ILE A 68 8.52 13.38 -8.36
N ASP A 69 9.25 13.65 -7.27
CA ASP A 69 10.72 13.57 -7.28
C ASP A 69 11.29 12.14 -7.29
N LEU A 70 10.58 11.16 -6.73
CA LEU A 70 11.04 9.76 -6.77
C LEU A 70 10.81 9.09 -8.12
N ALA A 71 9.95 9.64 -8.99
CA ALA A 71 9.66 9.06 -10.32
C ALA A 71 10.81 9.20 -11.34
N LYS A 72 11.87 9.96 -11.03
CA LYS A 72 12.94 10.35 -11.96
C LYS A 72 14.14 9.37 -12.06
N ARG A 73 14.16 8.21 -11.40
CA ARG A 73 15.37 7.35 -11.32
C ARG A 73 15.05 5.87 -11.61
N VAL A 74 15.85 5.22 -12.48
CA VAL A 74 16.03 3.76 -12.76
C VAL A 74 15.58 3.28 -14.16
N GLU A 75 16.39 2.38 -14.77
CA GLU A 75 16.32 1.70 -16.09
C GLU A 75 16.46 0.15 -15.94
N GLN A 76 15.99 -0.63 -16.94
CA GLN A 76 15.88 -2.11 -16.97
C GLN A 76 16.35 -2.79 -18.30
N VAL A 77 16.46 -4.14 -18.30
CA VAL A 77 16.66 -5.05 -19.47
C VAL A 77 15.84 -6.38 -19.33
N SER A 78 15.48 -7.02 -20.47
CA SER A 78 14.53 -8.14 -20.70
C SER A 78 15.16 -9.51 -21.14
N ILE A 79 14.33 -10.55 -21.40
CA ILE A 79 14.48 -11.70 -22.36
C ILE A 79 13.12 -12.46 -22.57
N GLU A 80 12.97 -13.10 -23.75
CA GLU A 80 11.86 -13.86 -24.40
C GLU A 80 11.62 -15.31 -23.84
N GLU A 81 10.67 -16.20 -24.23
CA GLU A 81 9.87 -16.47 -25.46
C GLU A 81 8.71 -17.49 -25.14
N ILE A 82 7.43 -17.27 -25.55
CA ILE A 82 6.25 -18.20 -25.45
C ILE A 82 5.30 -17.93 -26.65
N GLU A 83 4.61 -18.95 -27.19
CA GLU A 83 3.63 -18.81 -28.29
C GLU A 83 2.39 -17.97 -27.89
N THR A 84 2.32 -16.75 -28.44
CA THR A 84 1.49 -15.64 -27.97
C THR A 84 0.03 -15.63 -28.45
N ASN A 85 -0.36 -16.51 -29.37
CA ASN A 85 -1.56 -16.29 -30.19
C ASN A 85 -2.89 -16.57 -29.46
N PHE A 86 -2.87 -17.28 -28.32
CA PHE A 86 -4.05 -17.60 -27.51
C PHE A 86 -4.06 -16.91 -26.15
N LEU A 87 -3.01 -16.15 -25.85
CA LEU A 87 -2.73 -15.61 -24.53
C LEU A 87 -3.06 -14.12 -24.53
N SER A 88 -4.11 -13.72 -23.81
CA SER A 88 -4.35 -12.30 -23.59
C SER A 88 -3.41 -11.80 -22.50
N TRP A 89 -2.97 -10.55 -22.57
CA TRP A 89 -2.19 -9.95 -21.49
C TRP A 89 -2.92 -9.96 -20.13
N LYS A 90 -4.22 -10.26 -20.08
CA LYS A 90 -5.00 -10.36 -18.84
C LYS A 90 -4.81 -11.72 -18.15
N ASP A 91 -4.38 -12.73 -18.90
CA ASP A 91 -4.19 -14.07 -18.38
C ASP A 91 -2.85 -14.16 -17.64
N PRO A 92 -2.86 -14.64 -16.39
CA PRO A 92 -1.63 -14.83 -15.61
C PRO A 92 -0.53 -15.55 -16.40
N GLU A 93 -0.93 -16.65 -17.03
CA GLU A 93 -0.06 -17.56 -17.77
C GLU A 93 0.67 -16.85 -18.93
N ALA A 94 0.00 -15.90 -19.60
CA ALA A 94 0.57 -15.09 -20.68
C ALA A 94 1.79 -14.27 -20.26
N ASN A 95 1.88 -13.94 -18.97
CA ASN A 95 2.96 -13.12 -18.42
C ASN A 95 3.88 -13.94 -17.49
N GLN A 96 3.87 -15.26 -17.64
CA GLN A 96 4.65 -16.21 -16.82
C GLN A 96 4.32 -16.12 -15.33
N VAL A 97 3.07 -15.77 -15.00
CA VAL A 97 2.58 -15.83 -13.63
C VAL A 97 1.49 -16.86 -13.50
N ILE A 98 1.58 -17.75 -12.54
CA ILE A 98 0.50 -18.70 -12.27
C ILE A 98 -0.23 -18.23 -11.02
N SER A 99 -1.56 -18.06 -11.10
CA SER A 99 -2.38 -17.63 -9.96
C SER A 99 -2.96 -18.83 -9.23
N SER A 100 -2.92 -18.83 -7.90
CA SER A 100 -3.62 -19.85 -7.08
C SER A 100 -5.13 -19.88 -7.30
N ASP A 101 -5.71 -18.78 -7.80
CA ASP A 101 -7.15 -18.67 -8.05
C ASP A 101 -7.53 -19.03 -9.50
N SER A 102 -6.56 -19.40 -10.35
CA SER A 102 -6.79 -19.76 -11.76
C SER A 102 -7.49 -21.12 -11.91
N GLU A 103 -8.19 -21.29 -13.02
CA GLU A 103 -8.95 -22.52 -13.29
C GLU A 103 -8.05 -23.75 -13.43
N ILE A 104 -6.84 -23.58 -14.00
CA ILE A 104 -5.88 -24.68 -14.13
C ILE A 104 -5.48 -25.21 -12.74
N ILE A 105 -5.20 -24.32 -11.77
CA ILE A 105 -4.83 -24.73 -10.42
C ILE A 105 -6.00 -25.37 -9.67
N LYS A 106 -7.24 -24.92 -9.91
CA LYS A 106 -8.44 -25.57 -9.36
C LYS A 106 -8.59 -26.99 -9.90
N ARG A 107 -8.42 -27.20 -11.21
CA ARG A 107 -8.46 -28.55 -11.82
C ARG A 107 -7.37 -29.46 -11.26
N LEU A 108 -6.16 -28.96 -11.04
CA LEU A 108 -5.10 -29.74 -10.38
C LEU A 108 -5.53 -30.24 -8.99
N SER A 109 -6.30 -29.46 -8.23
CA SER A 109 -6.80 -29.90 -6.92
C SER A 109 -7.80 -31.06 -7.01
N GLU A 110 -8.49 -31.19 -8.14
CA GLU A 110 -9.50 -32.23 -8.38
C GLU A 110 -8.91 -33.47 -9.07
N GLU A 111 -7.96 -33.27 -9.98
CA GLU A 111 -7.45 -34.32 -10.87
C GLU A 111 -6.09 -34.88 -10.41
N THR A 112 -5.23 -34.05 -9.82
CA THR A 112 -3.83 -34.40 -9.50
C THR A 112 -3.39 -33.79 -8.16
N GLU A 113 -3.92 -34.33 -7.07
CA GLU A 113 -3.72 -33.81 -5.71
C GLU A 113 -2.25 -33.59 -5.33
N ASP A 114 -1.34 -34.45 -5.81
CA ASP A 114 0.11 -34.32 -5.57
C ASP A 114 0.74 -33.13 -6.30
N GLU A 115 0.31 -32.85 -7.53
CA GLU A 115 0.77 -31.66 -8.29
C GLU A 115 0.23 -30.38 -7.65
N TYR A 116 -1.03 -30.38 -7.20
CA TYR A 116 -1.59 -29.29 -6.42
C TYR A 116 -0.83 -29.09 -5.09
N LYS A 117 -0.49 -30.18 -4.39
CA LYS A 117 0.31 -30.12 -3.15
C LYS A 117 1.69 -29.52 -3.42
N ASN A 118 2.36 -29.91 -4.50
CA ASN A 118 3.63 -29.35 -4.93
C ASN A 118 3.50 -27.86 -5.33
N TYR A 119 2.38 -27.46 -5.94
CA TYR A 119 2.12 -26.06 -6.26
C TYR A 119 1.95 -25.19 -5.00
N MET A 120 1.20 -25.69 -4.02
CA MET A 120 0.91 -25.00 -2.76
C MET A 120 2.01 -25.16 -1.70
N GLU A 121 2.95 -26.06 -1.92
CA GLU A 121 4.09 -26.37 -1.05
C GLU A 121 4.85 -25.10 -0.60
N PRO A 122 5.17 -24.14 -1.49
CA PRO A 122 5.90 -22.94 -1.10
C PRO A 122 5.15 -22.07 -0.08
N VAL A 123 3.82 -21.98 -0.19
CA VAL A 123 2.98 -21.24 0.78
C VAL A 123 2.95 -21.96 2.12
N LYS A 124 2.85 -23.29 2.12
CA LYS A 124 2.98 -24.09 3.36
C LYS A 124 4.35 -23.91 4.01
N HIS A 125 5.41 -23.75 3.21
CA HIS A 125 6.75 -23.44 3.72
C HIS A 125 6.90 -21.98 4.18
N MET A 126 5.99 -21.07 3.83
CA MET A 126 5.89 -19.76 4.50
C MET A 126 5.30 -19.86 5.91
N GLU A 127 4.58 -20.94 6.22
CA GLU A 127 4.29 -21.35 7.61
C GLU A 127 5.52 -22.00 8.28
N GLY A 128 6.68 -21.99 7.62
CA GLY A 128 7.95 -22.42 8.17
C GLY A 128 8.37 -21.56 9.36
N SER A 129 9.17 -22.16 10.25
CA SER A 129 9.74 -21.42 11.37
C SER A 129 10.54 -20.23 10.83
N ILE A 130 9.99 -19.03 11.00
CA ILE A 130 10.67 -17.77 10.71
C ILE A 130 12.10 -17.90 11.27
N PRO A 131 13.17 -17.67 10.47
CA PRO A 131 14.55 -17.83 10.93
C PRO A 131 14.72 -17.14 12.28
N LEU A 132 15.36 -17.77 13.27
CA LEU A 132 15.34 -17.29 14.66
C LEU A 132 15.66 -15.79 14.79
N HIS A 133 16.57 -15.27 13.96
CA HIS A 133 16.85 -13.83 13.90
C HIS A 133 15.66 -12.98 13.40
N VAL A 134 15.02 -13.37 12.30
CA VAL A 134 13.79 -12.72 11.80
C VAL A 134 12.64 -12.95 12.77
N LYS A 135 12.56 -14.11 13.43
CA LYS A 135 11.54 -14.40 14.44
C LYS A 135 11.76 -13.56 15.70
N ASN A 136 13.01 -13.31 16.09
CA ASN A 136 13.33 -12.43 17.21
C ASN A 136 13.07 -10.97 16.85
N ILE A 137 13.34 -10.54 15.61
CA ILE A 137 12.96 -9.21 15.10
C ILE A 137 11.43 -9.10 15.07
N CYS A 138 10.74 -10.07 14.49
CA CYS A 138 9.30 -10.14 14.43
C CYS A 138 8.69 -10.25 15.81
N ASN A 139 9.24 -10.99 16.78
CA ASN A 139 8.68 -11.12 18.13
C ASN A 139 9.01 -9.90 18.99
N ALA A 140 10.15 -9.24 18.79
CA ALA A 140 10.42 -7.93 19.38
C ALA A 140 9.51 -6.85 18.77
N PHE A 141 9.09 -7.03 17.51
CA PHE A 141 8.17 -6.16 16.78
C PHE A 141 6.69 -6.47 17.08
N VAL A 142 6.36 -7.73 17.29
CA VAL A 142 5.07 -8.31 17.64
C VAL A 142 5.12 -8.59 19.15
N SER A 143 5.64 -7.63 19.92
CA SER A 143 5.30 -7.62 21.34
C SER A 143 3.80 -7.39 21.43
N GLU A 144 3.14 -7.97 22.44
CA GLU A 144 1.72 -7.72 22.65
C GLU A 144 1.43 -6.23 22.74
N GLU A 145 2.34 -5.45 23.32
CA GLU A 145 2.24 -3.99 23.39
C GLU A 145 2.22 -3.32 22.00
N VAL A 146 3.13 -3.67 21.08
CA VAL A 146 3.12 -3.12 19.71
C VAL A 146 1.90 -3.60 18.93
N LEU A 147 1.49 -4.86 19.10
CA LEU A 147 0.26 -5.36 18.49
C LEU A 147 -0.97 -4.62 19.00
N VAL A 148 -1.07 -4.40 20.31
CA VAL A 148 -2.17 -3.66 20.94
C VAL A 148 -2.17 -2.22 20.42
N GLU A 149 -1.03 -1.56 20.31
CA GLU A 149 -0.96 -0.21 19.75
C GLU A 149 -1.35 -0.16 18.26
N VAL A 150 -0.86 -1.10 17.44
CA VAL A 150 -1.23 -1.19 16.02
C VAL A 150 -2.72 -1.48 15.87
N ALA A 151 -3.24 -2.43 16.64
CA ALA A 151 -4.67 -2.76 16.67
C ALA A 151 -5.50 -1.55 17.13
N THR A 152 -5.06 -0.84 18.16
CA THR A 152 -5.71 0.38 18.65
C THR A 152 -5.72 1.45 17.57
N GLY A 153 -4.60 1.72 16.89
CA GLY A 153 -4.54 2.69 15.81
C GLY A 153 -5.43 2.32 14.62
N ILE A 154 -5.51 1.02 14.27
CA ILE A 154 -6.45 0.52 13.26
C ILE A 154 -7.91 0.74 13.72
N LEU A 155 -8.23 0.38 14.95
CA LEU A 155 -9.57 0.52 15.53
C LEU A 155 -10.00 1.99 15.64
N ASP A 156 -9.09 2.90 15.95
CA ASP A 156 -9.35 4.34 16.01
C ASP A 156 -9.71 4.90 14.63
N ILE A 157 -8.99 4.48 13.58
CA ILE A 157 -9.30 4.85 12.19
C ILE A 157 -10.67 4.31 11.80
N ILE A 158 -10.92 3.02 12.06
CA ILE A 158 -12.20 2.38 11.74
C ILE A 158 -13.35 3.05 12.52
N GLY A 159 -13.14 3.34 13.81
CA GLY A 159 -14.12 4.03 14.65
C GLY A 159 -14.40 5.46 14.18
N GLY A 160 -13.40 6.17 13.67
CA GLY A 160 -13.56 7.47 13.01
C GLY A 160 -14.39 7.36 11.73
N ALA A 161 -14.09 6.38 10.89
CA ALA A 161 -14.82 6.11 9.65
C ALA A 161 -16.30 5.80 9.91
N TRP A 162 -16.59 4.96 10.92
CA TRP A 162 -17.95 4.59 11.30
C TRP A 162 -18.78 5.76 11.82
N LYS A 163 -18.13 6.75 12.46
CA LYS A 163 -18.79 7.97 12.93
C LYS A 163 -18.99 9.00 11.83
N ASN A 164 -18.33 8.83 10.68
CA ASN A 164 -18.43 9.77 9.57
C ASN A 164 -19.68 9.48 8.71
N PRO A 165 -20.67 10.40 8.67
CA PRO A 165 -21.90 10.20 7.89
C PRO A 165 -21.65 9.95 6.40
N ALA A 166 -20.52 10.41 5.85
CA ALA A 166 -20.15 10.19 4.45
C ALA A 166 -20.04 8.70 4.10
N PHE A 167 -19.64 7.86 5.06
CA PHE A 167 -19.53 6.40 4.90
C PHE A 167 -20.75 5.64 5.44
N GLY A 168 -21.76 6.33 5.95
CA GLY A 168 -23.03 5.73 6.33
C GLY A 168 -23.87 5.32 5.13
N GLU A 169 -24.80 4.37 5.32
CA GLU A 169 -25.63 3.75 4.28
C GLU A 169 -26.20 4.73 3.23
N LYS A 170 -26.60 5.93 3.65
CA LYS A 170 -27.18 6.98 2.79
C LYS A 170 -26.19 7.53 1.74
N PHE A 171 -24.91 7.66 2.07
CA PHE A 171 -23.92 8.35 1.25
C PHE A 171 -22.78 7.44 0.76
N ALA A 172 -22.64 6.26 1.37
CA ALA A 172 -21.62 5.28 1.07
C ALA A 172 -21.55 4.89 -0.43
N LYS A 173 -22.70 4.76 -1.09
CA LYS A 173 -22.80 4.46 -2.54
C LYS A 173 -22.35 5.61 -3.45
N SER A 174 -22.39 6.85 -2.96
CA SER A 174 -21.99 8.03 -3.72
C SER A 174 -20.52 8.43 -3.50
N GLN A 175 -19.80 7.73 -2.63
CA GLN A 175 -18.40 8.04 -2.36
C GLN A 175 -17.51 7.75 -3.57
N SER A 176 -16.55 8.65 -3.80
CA SER A 176 -15.55 8.45 -4.84
C SER A 176 -14.53 7.39 -4.41
N GLU A 177 -13.89 6.77 -5.40
CA GLU A 177 -12.78 5.82 -5.17
C GLU A 177 -11.65 6.52 -4.40
N GLY A 178 -11.29 7.72 -4.84
CA GLY A 178 -10.26 8.55 -4.19
C GLY A 178 -10.57 8.79 -2.72
N THR A 179 -11.80 9.18 -2.37
CA THR A 179 -12.21 9.43 -0.98
C THR A 179 -12.08 8.17 -0.11
N TYR A 180 -12.52 7.01 -0.61
CA TYR A 180 -12.39 5.77 0.16
C TYR A 180 -10.92 5.37 0.35
N VAL A 181 -10.10 5.54 -0.68
CA VAL A 181 -8.65 5.27 -0.62
C VAL A 181 -7.95 6.21 0.35
N THR A 182 -8.14 7.52 0.22
CA THR A 182 -7.43 8.53 1.02
C THR A 182 -7.84 8.53 2.47
N ASP A 183 -9.12 8.30 2.76
CA ASP A 183 -9.67 8.52 4.10
C ASP A 183 -9.75 7.22 4.91
N ILE A 184 -9.80 6.05 4.25
CA ILE A 184 -9.89 4.75 4.90
C ILE A 184 -8.64 3.91 4.66
N ILE A 185 -8.38 3.55 3.40
CA ILE A 185 -7.37 2.52 3.08
C ILE A 185 -5.95 2.99 3.43
N VAL A 186 -5.60 4.22 3.03
CA VAL A 186 -4.25 4.78 3.26
C VAL A 186 -3.96 4.94 4.76
N PRO A 187 -4.88 5.49 5.58
CA PRO A 187 -4.73 5.48 7.03
C PRO A 187 -4.56 4.08 7.61
N LEU A 188 -5.37 3.10 7.19
CA LEU A 188 -5.26 1.71 7.67
C LEU A 188 -3.88 1.10 7.35
N VAL A 189 -3.39 1.29 6.13
CA VAL A 189 -2.05 0.87 5.71
C VAL A 189 -0.99 1.58 6.57
N LYS A 190 -1.10 2.91 6.75
CA LYS A 190 -0.15 3.67 7.57
C LYS A 190 -0.14 3.20 9.02
N ALA A 191 -1.30 2.99 9.65
CA ALA A 191 -1.39 2.50 11.03
C ALA A 191 -0.77 1.09 11.16
N SER A 192 -1.06 0.21 10.22
CA SER A 192 -0.49 -1.16 10.16
C SER A 192 1.04 -1.15 10.04
N LEU A 193 1.60 -0.15 9.36
CA LEU A 193 3.03 -0.05 9.08
C LEU A 193 3.78 0.93 10.01
N LYS A 194 3.07 1.75 10.80
CA LYS A 194 3.60 2.88 11.60
C LYS A 194 4.75 2.52 12.52
N LYS A 195 4.81 1.27 12.99
CA LYS A 195 5.83 0.80 13.92
C LYS A 195 6.97 0.05 13.26
N LEU A 196 6.87 -0.33 11.99
CA LEU A 196 7.95 -1.03 11.29
C LEU A 196 9.26 -0.25 11.48
N SER A 197 10.35 -0.95 11.80
CA SER A 197 11.68 -0.39 12.10
C SER A 197 12.39 0.21 10.87
N ILE A 198 11.62 0.76 9.93
CA ILE A 198 12.03 1.29 8.63
C ILE A 198 11.67 2.79 8.54
N LYS A 199 11.37 3.43 9.68
CA LYS A 199 10.57 4.66 9.71
C LYS A 199 11.12 5.84 8.91
N SER A 200 12.44 6.06 8.93
CA SER A 200 13.07 7.16 8.19
C SER A 200 13.33 6.86 6.71
N SER A 201 13.19 5.61 6.29
CA SER A 201 13.48 5.17 4.93
C SER A 201 12.24 4.77 4.14
N ALA A 202 11.17 4.35 4.80
CA ALA A 202 9.98 3.88 4.14
C ALA A 202 8.89 4.97 4.02
N PHE A 203 7.99 4.81 3.06
CA PHE A 203 6.85 5.70 2.87
C PHE A 203 5.76 5.05 2.03
N VAL A 204 4.53 5.52 2.21
CA VAL A 204 3.35 5.16 1.41
C VAL A 204 3.09 6.28 0.42
N SER A 205 2.97 5.93 -0.86
CA SER A 205 2.63 6.83 -1.96
C SER A 205 1.21 6.54 -2.41
N THR A 206 0.43 7.59 -2.58
CA THR A 206 -0.97 7.55 -3.07
C THR A 206 -1.15 8.39 -4.31
N ALA A 207 -0.16 9.23 -4.67
CA ALA A 207 -0.14 9.77 -6.00
C ALA A 207 0.07 8.62 -6.97
N GLU A 208 -0.69 8.69 -8.06
CA GLU A 208 -0.54 7.87 -9.25
C GLU A 208 0.94 7.81 -9.70
N ARG A 209 1.67 6.83 -9.18
CA ARG A 209 3.03 6.50 -9.58
C ARG A 209 3.02 5.19 -10.33
N GLN A 210 3.75 5.14 -11.42
CA GLN A 210 4.03 3.86 -12.08
C GLN A 210 5.04 3.11 -11.20
N SER A 211 4.84 1.79 -11.05
CA SER A 211 5.93 0.94 -10.57
C SER A 211 7.14 1.11 -11.49
N ILE A 212 8.35 0.97 -10.95
CA ILE A 212 9.62 1.10 -11.69
C ILE A 212 9.56 0.25 -12.95
N ALA A 213 9.03 -0.96 -12.84
CA ALA A 213 8.96 -1.88 -13.96
C ALA A 213 7.83 -1.59 -14.96
N SER A 214 6.65 -1.15 -14.51
CA SER A 214 5.55 -0.75 -15.41
C SER A 214 5.98 0.45 -16.26
N LYS A 215 6.74 1.39 -15.67
CA LYS A 215 7.34 2.54 -16.37
C LYS A 215 8.34 2.11 -17.45
N ASP A 216 9.23 1.17 -17.15
CA ASP A 216 10.26 0.71 -18.10
C ASP A 216 9.66 -0.02 -19.30
N ARG A 217 8.54 -0.73 -19.11
CA ARG A 217 7.84 -1.48 -20.17
C ARG A 217 6.91 -0.63 -21.03
N ARG A 218 6.21 0.35 -20.45
CA ARG A 218 5.15 1.12 -21.15
C ARG A 218 5.52 2.58 -21.41
N GLY A 219 6.70 3.03 -20.99
CA GLY A 219 7.04 4.46 -21.00
C GLY A 219 6.05 5.27 -20.13
N LYS A 220 5.75 6.51 -20.53
CA LYS A 220 4.89 7.42 -19.74
C LYS A 220 3.41 6.99 -19.62
N THR A 221 2.98 5.93 -20.29
CA THR A 221 1.55 5.57 -20.45
C THR A 221 1.10 4.31 -19.70
N GLY A 222 1.96 3.71 -18.85
CA GLY A 222 1.55 2.63 -17.93
C GLY A 222 0.45 3.05 -16.94
N LYS A 223 -0.51 2.15 -16.70
CA LYS A 223 -1.49 2.30 -15.60
C LYS A 223 -0.75 2.10 -14.27
N ARG A 224 -1.32 2.65 -13.19
CA ARG A 224 -0.59 2.93 -11.94
C ARG A 224 -1.35 2.31 -10.78
N PRO A 225 -0.67 1.67 -9.81
CA PRO A 225 -1.31 1.25 -8.57
C PRO A 225 -1.83 2.43 -7.78
N ASP A 226 -2.94 2.22 -7.09
CA ASP A 226 -3.60 3.27 -6.30
C ASP A 226 -2.79 3.57 -5.02
N ILE A 227 -2.09 2.56 -4.47
CA ILE A 227 -1.19 2.72 -3.35
C ILE A 227 0.11 1.94 -3.59
N MET A 228 1.24 2.54 -3.25
CA MET A 228 2.55 1.87 -3.23
C MET A 228 3.24 2.08 -1.89
N PHE A 229 3.79 1.01 -1.30
CA PHE A 229 4.70 1.13 -0.17
C PHE A 229 6.13 0.82 -0.59
N MET A 230 7.01 1.77 -0.28
CA MET A 230 8.38 1.81 -0.77
C MET A 230 9.36 2.06 0.37
N VAL A 231 10.58 1.57 0.20
CA VAL A 231 11.69 1.76 1.14
C VAL A 231 12.91 2.31 0.43
N LYS A 232 13.40 3.47 0.88
CA LYS A 232 14.62 4.11 0.42
C LYS A 232 15.82 3.63 1.23
N ARG A 233 16.74 2.90 0.60
CA ARG A 233 18.04 2.54 1.20
C ARG A 233 19.16 3.20 0.41
N GLY A 234 19.80 4.21 1.02
CA GLY A 234 20.79 5.04 0.35
C GLY A 234 20.17 5.84 -0.80
N ARG A 235 20.67 5.62 -2.04
CA ARG A 235 20.15 6.26 -3.26
C ARG A 235 19.10 5.43 -4.00
N LYS A 236 18.81 4.20 -3.54
CA LYS A 236 17.86 3.28 -4.18
C LYS A 236 16.53 3.25 -3.44
N ILE A 237 15.45 3.04 -4.19
CA ILE A 237 14.10 2.84 -3.68
C ILE A 237 13.70 1.41 -4.04
N TYR A 238 13.11 0.72 -3.07
CA TYR A 238 12.61 -0.63 -3.20
C TYR A 238 11.10 -0.60 -3.07
N GLU A 239 10.40 -1.12 -4.06
CA GLU A 239 8.95 -1.31 -4.03
C GLU A 239 8.66 -2.63 -3.33
N LEU A 240 7.90 -2.59 -2.24
CA LEU A 240 7.63 -3.77 -1.41
C LEU A 240 6.15 -4.19 -1.44
N MET A 241 5.24 -3.25 -1.70
CA MET A 241 3.81 -3.56 -1.77
C MET A 241 3.09 -2.64 -2.75
N PHE A 242 2.13 -3.22 -3.47
CA PHE A 242 1.16 -2.51 -4.29
C PHE A 242 -0.25 -2.77 -3.78
N ALA A 243 -1.11 -1.76 -3.87
CA ALA A 243 -2.54 -1.94 -3.67
C ALA A 243 -3.35 -1.36 -4.83
N GLU A 244 -4.37 -2.11 -5.20
CA GLU A 244 -5.44 -1.68 -6.12
C GLU A 244 -6.73 -1.67 -5.33
N CYS A 245 -7.42 -0.53 -5.37
CA CYS A 245 -8.58 -0.26 -4.54
C CYS A 245 -9.75 0.20 -5.40
N SER A 246 -10.86 -0.50 -5.29
CA SER A 246 -12.12 -0.07 -5.87
C SER A 246 -12.90 0.78 -4.87
N ARG A 247 -14.02 1.35 -5.35
CA ARG A 247 -15.02 1.97 -4.47
C ARG A 247 -15.61 0.95 -3.52
N LEU A 248 -16.12 1.45 -2.41
CA LEU A 248 -16.86 0.71 -1.39
C LEU A 248 -17.92 -0.27 -1.92
N PHE A 249 -18.58 0.13 -3.00
CA PHE A 249 -19.47 -0.70 -3.79
C PHE A 249 -18.91 -0.77 -5.20
N CYS A 250 -18.50 -1.96 -5.63
CA CYS A 250 -18.04 -2.23 -6.98
C CYS A 250 -18.76 -3.47 -7.53
N ASP A 251 -18.86 -3.55 -8.85
CA ASP A 251 -19.34 -4.75 -9.53
C ASP A 251 -18.19 -5.77 -9.72
N LYS A 252 -18.56 -7.01 -10.07
CA LYS A 252 -17.60 -8.10 -10.29
C LYS A 252 -16.59 -7.78 -11.39
N GLU A 253 -17.02 -7.07 -12.43
CA GLU A 253 -16.14 -6.70 -13.54
C GLU A 253 -15.02 -5.77 -13.06
N LYS A 254 -15.33 -4.79 -12.22
CA LYS A 254 -14.34 -3.90 -11.59
C LYS A 254 -13.42 -4.68 -10.66
N GLU A 255 -13.95 -5.61 -9.86
CA GLU A 255 -13.11 -6.49 -9.02
C GLU A 255 -12.11 -7.28 -9.88
N ASP A 256 -12.56 -7.91 -10.95
CA ASP A 256 -11.71 -8.76 -11.78
C ASP A 256 -10.68 -7.91 -12.55
N ASN A 257 -11.09 -6.73 -13.04
CA ASN A 257 -10.19 -5.79 -13.70
C ASN A 257 -9.11 -5.26 -12.75
N ASP A 258 -9.46 -4.90 -11.51
CA ASP A 258 -8.51 -4.41 -10.50
C ASP A 258 -7.59 -5.53 -10.02
N TRP A 259 -8.09 -6.77 -9.93
CA TRP A 259 -7.25 -7.93 -9.67
C TRP A 259 -6.21 -8.14 -10.77
N VAL A 260 -6.63 -8.11 -12.04
CA VAL A 260 -5.70 -8.21 -13.18
C VAL A 260 -4.69 -7.06 -13.16
N LYS A 261 -5.12 -5.86 -12.80
CA LYS A 261 -4.25 -4.68 -12.67
C LYS A 261 -3.19 -4.90 -11.58
N LEU A 262 -3.61 -5.31 -10.38
CA LEU A 262 -2.72 -5.59 -9.25
C LEU A 262 -1.71 -6.66 -9.59
N TRP A 263 -2.21 -7.77 -10.13
CA TRP A 263 -1.40 -8.90 -10.52
C TRP A 263 -0.31 -8.50 -11.53
N ARG A 264 -0.66 -7.70 -12.54
CA ARG A 264 0.33 -7.16 -13.50
C ARG A 264 1.38 -6.32 -12.79
N GLU A 265 0.98 -5.35 -11.99
CA GLU A 265 1.94 -4.49 -11.28
C GLU A 265 2.89 -5.31 -10.39
N MET A 266 2.37 -6.32 -9.69
CA MET A 266 3.19 -7.23 -8.87
C MET A 266 4.20 -8.01 -9.71
N ASN A 267 3.76 -8.57 -10.84
CA ASN A 267 4.64 -9.32 -11.74
C ASN A 267 5.75 -8.44 -12.32
N ASP A 268 5.37 -7.21 -12.64
CA ASP A 268 6.24 -6.25 -13.30
C ASP A 268 7.35 -5.85 -12.35
N GLY A 269 7.02 -5.49 -11.10
CA GLY A 269 7.93 -4.89 -10.13
C GLY A 269 9.15 -5.73 -9.72
N CYS A 270 9.44 -5.84 -8.42
CA CYS A 270 10.60 -6.58 -7.95
C CYS A 270 10.43 -8.09 -8.19
N LYS A 271 11.08 -8.59 -9.25
CA LYS A 271 11.25 -10.03 -9.52
C LYS A 271 12.07 -10.67 -8.39
N PRO A 272 11.47 -11.52 -7.53
CA PRO A 272 12.22 -12.14 -6.46
C PRO A 272 13.26 -13.10 -7.02
N LYS A 273 14.31 -13.38 -6.23
CA LYS A 273 15.21 -14.50 -6.52
C LYS A 273 14.43 -15.82 -6.40
N LYS A 274 14.91 -16.89 -7.05
CA LYS A 274 14.33 -18.23 -6.91
C LYS A 274 14.09 -18.57 -5.44
N GLU A 275 12.91 -19.08 -5.15
CA GLU A 275 12.40 -19.51 -3.84
C GLU A 275 12.41 -18.39 -2.79
N LYS A 276 12.29 -17.13 -3.21
CA LYS A 276 12.11 -15.98 -2.32
C LYS A 276 10.76 -15.32 -2.58
N PHE A 277 10.17 -14.80 -1.51
CA PHE A 277 9.01 -13.93 -1.62
C PHE A 277 9.43 -12.56 -2.16
N GLY A 278 8.58 -12.02 -3.02
CA GLY A 278 8.74 -10.71 -3.65
C GLY A 278 7.74 -9.71 -3.08
N ILE A 279 6.99 -9.09 -3.98
CA ILE A 279 6.03 -8.02 -3.68
C ILE A 279 4.80 -8.57 -2.97
N ILE A 280 4.29 -7.78 -2.02
CA ILE A 280 2.97 -7.96 -1.40
C ILE A 280 1.91 -7.23 -2.23
N GLY A 281 0.82 -7.91 -2.55
CA GLY A 281 -0.32 -7.32 -3.22
C GLY A 281 -1.49 -7.15 -2.26
N ILE A 282 -2.15 -6.01 -2.31
CA ILE A 282 -3.42 -5.80 -1.61
C ILE A 282 -4.47 -5.44 -2.65
N GLN A 283 -5.52 -6.23 -2.75
CA GLN A 283 -6.71 -5.83 -3.50
C GLN A 283 -7.79 -5.43 -2.51
N VAL A 284 -8.28 -4.20 -2.63
CA VAL A 284 -9.52 -3.78 -1.97
C VAL A 284 -10.61 -3.76 -3.01
N ALA A 285 -11.53 -4.72 -2.92
CA ALA A 285 -12.64 -4.93 -3.83
C ALA A 285 -13.94 -4.70 -3.04
N GLY A 286 -14.41 -3.45 -3.02
CA GLY A 286 -15.58 -3.05 -2.24
C GLY A 286 -15.35 -3.25 -0.75
N GLN A 287 -16.10 -4.19 -0.19
CA GLN A 287 -16.01 -4.60 1.21
C GLN A 287 -15.02 -5.73 1.46
N LYS A 288 -14.25 -6.17 0.47
CA LYS A 288 -13.30 -7.27 0.62
C LYS A 288 -11.87 -6.77 0.49
N LEU A 289 -11.01 -7.25 1.36
CA LEU A 289 -9.57 -7.11 1.26
C LEU A 289 -8.95 -8.47 0.98
N HIS A 290 -8.23 -8.58 -0.12
CA HIS A 290 -7.43 -9.74 -0.47
C HIS A 290 -5.95 -9.41 -0.33
N LEU A 291 -5.23 -10.27 0.39
CA LEU A 291 -3.79 -10.21 0.53
C LEU A 291 -3.15 -11.25 -0.38
N TYR A 292 -2.25 -10.80 -1.24
CA TYR A 292 -1.50 -11.62 -2.17
C TYR A 292 0.00 -11.53 -1.92
N VAL A 293 0.72 -12.58 -2.31
CA VAL A 293 2.18 -12.58 -2.37
C VAL A 293 2.66 -13.16 -3.70
N LEU A 294 3.68 -12.54 -4.28
CA LEU A 294 4.38 -13.09 -5.44
C LEU A 294 5.61 -13.87 -4.98
N ILE A 295 5.76 -15.12 -5.43
CA ILE A 295 6.92 -15.97 -5.17
C ILE A 295 7.49 -16.41 -6.51
N ARG A 296 8.81 -16.42 -6.67
CA ARG A 296 9.44 -17.08 -7.82
C ARG A 296 9.84 -18.49 -7.44
N ASP A 297 9.36 -19.49 -8.16
CA ASP A 297 9.68 -20.89 -7.87
C ASP A 297 11.10 -21.29 -8.34
N GLY A 298 11.43 -22.57 -8.15
CA GLY A 298 12.70 -23.16 -8.56
C GLY A 298 12.93 -23.12 -10.08
N ASP A 299 11.86 -23.13 -10.86
CA ASP A 299 11.89 -23.07 -12.33
C ASP A 299 12.02 -21.63 -12.85
N GLY A 300 11.89 -20.64 -11.97
CA GLY A 300 11.97 -19.23 -12.32
C GLY A 300 10.64 -18.62 -12.75
N ILE A 301 9.54 -19.35 -12.60
CA ILE A 301 8.18 -18.91 -12.87
C ILE A 301 7.66 -18.14 -11.66
N ASN A 302 6.99 -17.03 -11.92
CA ASN A 302 6.36 -16.26 -10.85
C ASN A 302 5.02 -16.94 -10.49
N ARG A 303 4.73 -17.11 -9.21
CA ARG A 303 3.50 -17.68 -8.69
C ARG A 303 2.85 -16.67 -7.76
N LEU A 304 1.59 -16.33 -8.04
CA LEU A 304 0.79 -15.44 -7.21
C LEU A 304 -0.10 -16.27 -6.30
N PHE A 305 0.03 -16.05 -5.00
CA PHE A 305 -0.76 -16.75 -3.99
C PHE A 305 -1.64 -15.77 -3.23
N ARG A 306 -2.93 -16.11 -3.09
CA ARG A 306 -3.83 -15.42 -2.17
C ARG A 306 -3.65 -15.98 -0.77
N LEU A 307 -3.10 -15.17 0.13
CA LEU A 307 -2.82 -15.55 1.52
C LEU A 307 -4.05 -15.41 2.41
N ARG A 308 -4.83 -14.34 2.22
CA ARG A 308 -5.98 -14.06 3.07
C ARG A 308 -7.03 -13.26 2.32
N SER A 309 -8.29 -13.49 2.68
CA SER A 309 -9.41 -12.65 2.33
C SER A 309 -10.16 -12.27 3.60
N VAL A 310 -10.48 -11.00 3.77
CA VAL A 310 -11.27 -10.51 4.92
C VAL A 310 -12.29 -9.49 4.46
N ASP A 311 -13.41 -9.41 5.16
CA ASP A 311 -14.37 -8.34 4.96
C ASP A 311 -13.93 -7.09 5.74
N ILE A 312 -13.99 -5.93 5.08
CA ILE A 312 -13.79 -4.61 5.66
C ILE A 312 -15.15 -4.13 6.17
N LEU A 313 -15.28 -4.01 7.49
CA LEU A 313 -16.48 -3.47 8.12
C LEU A 313 -16.45 -1.94 8.03
N ILE A 314 -17.40 -1.36 7.28
CA ILE A 314 -17.50 0.09 7.07
C ILE A 314 -18.61 0.69 7.95
N GLN A 315 -19.47 -0.14 8.52
CA GLN A 315 -20.42 0.24 9.55
C GLN A 315 -20.85 -1.00 10.34
N PHE A 316 -21.04 -0.85 11.66
CA PHE A 316 -21.79 -1.84 12.43
C PHE A 316 -23.26 -1.70 12.04
N THR A 317 -23.86 -2.77 11.52
CA THR A 317 -25.32 -2.90 11.60
C THR A 317 -25.57 -3.69 12.87
N ASP A 318 -26.28 -3.10 13.82
CA ASP A 318 -26.82 -3.82 14.97
C ASP A 318 -27.76 -4.89 14.41
N LYS A 319 -27.24 -6.10 14.19
CA LYS A 319 -28.01 -7.31 13.96
C LYS A 319 -27.84 -8.22 15.16
#